data_AF-A0A962S7A1-F1
#
_entry.id   AF-A0A962S7A1-F1
#
_cell.length_a   1.000
_cell.length_b   1.000
_cell.length_c   1.000
_cell.angle_alpha   90.00
_cell.angle_beta   90.00
_cell.angle_gamma   90.00
#
_symmetry.space_group_name_H-M   'P 1'
#
loop_
_entity.id
_entity.type
_entity.pdbx_description
1 polymer ?
#
loop_
_entity_poly.entity_id
_entity_poly.type
_entity_poly.pdbx_seq_one_letter_code
_entity_poly.pdbx_strand_id
1 'polypeptide(L)'
;MSIVDVLSPFTAWKNVFRDPVTIADPLNDRPGSARYRGFHQNDMETCIGCGTCETICQNAAIDMVPVADIECKPGDSGLRPQIDYGRCCWCALCVDVCMTGSLTMSNEYIWVDSDPDAFRFIPGVDKKHWDDSELGYRRPGDKLTSGIRVEMPELAPEERIDSFVEIVQGYDVQAAVLEADRCVSCGLCVATCPTHMAIPDYIAAIRDGDYEQGLKLLYDSNPFSRVCGRVCTHLCETTCAARHEGEPIAIRWLKRHITEQIPPERYRDIIGDPAPATGHRVAIIGAGPGGLTAAYDLAMKGHAVTVYEAEPKAGGMTRYGIPDYRLPGDILDQDIAVITSLGVNIIYQTRVGRDISLQQLHEDFDAVLIAIGLKSGRSTRIPGSDHPEVLKSVDLLNRISANVGFDIPQTAVVIGGGN
;
A
#
# COMPACT_ATOMS: atom_id res chain seq x y z
N MET A 1 49.72 -55.08 -24.63
CA MET A 1 49.91 -54.13 -23.50
C MET A 1 51.14 -53.32 -23.79
N SER A 2 51.05 -51.99 -23.77
CA SER A 2 52.23 -51.16 -23.91
C SER A 2 53.11 -51.29 -22.66
N ILE A 3 54.41 -51.01 -22.77
CA ILE A 3 55.31 -50.92 -21.62
C ILE A 3 54.76 -49.96 -20.55
N VAL A 4 54.04 -48.92 -20.96
CA VAL A 4 53.41 -47.94 -20.08
C VAL A 4 52.30 -48.59 -19.24
N ASP A 5 51.54 -49.54 -19.79
CA ASP A 5 50.46 -50.23 -19.07
C ASP A 5 51.00 -51.21 -18.02
N VAL A 6 52.15 -51.83 -18.31
CA VAL A 6 52.83 -52.75 -17.37
C VAL A 6 53.52 -51.98 -16.24
N LEU A 7 54.02 -50.77 -16.52
CA LEU A 7 54.74 -49.94 -15.55
C LEU A 7 53.84 -48.95 -14.77
N SER A 8 52.64 -48.69 -15.28
CA SER A 8 51.60 -47.83 -14.68
C SER A 8 51.38 -48.11 -13.18
N PRO A 9 51.20 -49.37 -12.72
CA PRO A 9 50.97 -49.66 -11.30
C PRO A 9 52.14 -49.26 -10.39
N PHE A 10 53.37 -49.30 -10.90
CA PHE A 10 54.57 -48.93 -10.14
C PHE A 10 54.76 -47.42 -10.03
N THR A 11 54.08 -46.61 -10.85
CA THR A 11 54.10 -45.15 -10.69
C THR A 11 53.41 -44.68 -9.40
N ALA A 12 52.57 -45.52 -8.79
CA ALA A 12 51.97 -45.27 -7.48
C ALA A 12 53.01 -45.38 -6.34
N TRP A 13 54.14 -46.08 -6.53
CA TRP A 13 55.20 -46.17 -5.52
C TRP A 13 55.83 -44.83 -5.16
N LYS A 14 55.78 -43.83 -6.05
CA LYS A 14 56.21 -42.46 -5.72
C LYS A 14 55.41 -41.81 -4.59
N ASN A 15 54.24 -42.36 -4.27
CA ASN A 15 53.38 -41.90 -3.19
C ASN A 15 53.51 -42.74 -1.90
N VAL A 16 54.28 -43.84 -1.89
CA VAL A 16 54.46 -44.72 -0.71
C VAL A 16 55.12 -44.00 0.47
N PHE A 17 55.99 -43.04 0.18
CA PHE A 17 56.69 -42.22 1.18
C PHE A 17 56.21 -40.77 1.20
N ARG A 18 55.14 -40.44 0.45
CA ARG A 18 54.46 -39.17 0.64
C ARG A 18 53.48 -39.36 1.78
N ASP A 19 53.58 -38.50 2.78
CA ASP A 19 52.53 -38.42 3.78
C ASP A 19 51.19 -38.21 3.05
N PRO A 20 50.15 -39.00 3.36
CA PRO A 20 48.84 -38.78 2.78
C PRO A 20 48.41 -37.34 3.11
N VAL A 21 48.07 -36.57 2.07
CA VAL A 21 47.53 -35.20 2.19
C VAL A 21 46.10 -35.23 2.79
N THR A 22 45.58 -36.43 3.07
CA THR A 22 44.31 -36.63 3.77
C THR A 22 44.47 -36.14 5.20
N ILE A 23 44.07 -34.90 5.43
CA ILE A 23 43.80 -34.35 6.76
C ILE A 23 42.83 -35.33 7.44
N ALA A 24 43.19 -35.82 8.63
CA ALA A 24 42.41 -36.83 9.34
C ALA A 24 41.01 -36.34 9.76
N ASP A 25 40.77 -35.03 9.67
CA ASP A 25 39.52 -34.37 9.95
C ASP A 25 39.41 -33.04 9.16
N PRO A 26 39.10 -33.07 7.85
CA PRO A 26 39.04 -31.86 7.04
C PRO A 26 37.76 -31.04 7.28
N LEU A 27 36.84 -31.56 8.10
CA LEU A 27 35.49 -31.00 8.29
C LEU A 27 35.37 -30.28 9.63
N ASN A 28 35.88 -30.83 10.74
CA ASN A 28 35.67 -30.20 12.05
C ASN A 28 36.58 -28.97 12.29
N ASP A 29 37.70 -28.85 11.58
CA ASP A 29 38.71 -27.79 11.81
C ASP A 29 38.83 -26.77 10.67
N ARG A 30 38.01 -26.86 9.61
CA ARG A 30 38.07 -25.90 8.51
C ARG A 30 37.11 -24.74 8.78
N PRO A 31 37.60 -23.54 9.16
CA PRO A 31 36.71 -22.40 9.33
C PRO A 31 36.03 -22.07 8.00
N GLY A 32 34.72 -21.79 8.06
CA GLY A 32 33.99 -21.26 6.92
C GLY A 32 34.63 -19.96 6.46
N SER A 33 34.63 -19.69 5.15
CA SER A 33 35.09 -18.41 4.62
C SER A 33 34.39 -17.25 5.34
N ALA A 34 35.08 -16.15 5.58
CA ALA A 34 34.52 -14.99 6.29
C ALA A 34 33.23 -14.42 5.66
N ARG A 35 32.97 -14.70 4.38
CA ARG A 35 31.75 -14.32 3.65
C ARG A 35 30.93 -15.52 3.16
N TYR A 36 31.13 -16.69 3.76
CA TYR A 36 30.36 -17.87 3.43
C TYR A 36 28.87 -17.61 3.70
N ARG A 37 27.99 -18.18 2.87
CA ARG A 37 26.54 -18.09 3.00
C ARG A 37 26.05 -19.30 3.79
N GLY A 38 26.21 -19.22 5.10
CA GLY A 38 25.86 -20.25 6.05
C GLY A 38 24.40 -20.24 6.47
N PHE A 39 24.15 -20.57 7.73
CA PHE A 39 22.80 -20.53 8.29
C PHE A 39 22.36 -19.10 8.58
N HIS A 40 21.12 -18.78 8.27
CA HIS A 40 20.54 -17.46 8.48
C HIS A 40 20.52 -17.08 9.96
N GLN A 41 20.70 -15.79 10.19
CA GLN A 41 20.54 -15.09 11.46
C GLN A 41 19.48 -14.02 11.23
N ASN A 42 18.66 -13.72 12.24
CA ASN A 42 17.64 -12.68 12.14
C ASN A 42 17.63 -11.83 13.41
N ASP A 43 17.79 -10.52 13.23
CA ASP A 43 17.58 -9.56 14.29
C ASP A 43 16.07 -9.33 14.49
N MET A 44 15.56 -9.89 15.58
CA MET A 44 14.13 -9.89 15.90
C MET A 44 13.59 -8.51 16.28
N GLU A 45 14.46 -7.59 16.72
CA GLU A 45 14.06 -6.22 17.09
C GLU A 45 13.83 -5.36 15.84
N THR A 46 14.60 -5.58 14.78
CA THR A 46 14.51 -4.82 13.53
C THR A 46 13.71 -5.52 12.44
N CYS A 47 13.46 -6.83 12.55
CA CYS A 47 12.60 -7.55 11.60
C CYS A 47 11.15 -7.06 11.71
N ILE A 48 10.53 -6.71 10.58
CA ILE A 48 9.14 -6.24 10.49
C ILE A 48 8.16 -7.28 9.92
N GLY A 49 8.65 -8.50 9.67
CA GLY A 49 7.80 -9.59 9.16
C GLY A 49 7.16 -9.31 7.80
N CYS A 50 7.74 -8.44 6.98
CA CYS A 50 7.14 -8.00 5.72
C CYS A 50 7.01 -9.10 4.64
N GLY A 51 7.63 -10.27 4.82
CA GLY A 51 7.48 -11.40 3.90
C GLY A 51 8.25 -11.26 2.58
N THR A 52 9.01 -10.19 2.38
CA THR A 52 9.81 -10.05 1.15
C THR A 52 10.84 -11.16 0.98
N CYS A 53 11.38 -11.69 2.09
CA CYS A 53 12.29 -12.84 2.07
C CYS A 53 11.62 -14.15 1.61
N GLU A 54 10.36 -14.37 1.97
CA GLU A 54 9.53 -15.47 1.47
C GLU A 54 9.21 -15.26 -0.01
N THR A 55 8.74 -14.07 -0.38
CA THR A 55 8.32 -13.74 -1.75
C THR A 55 9.46 -13.87 -2.76
N ILE A 56 10.69 -13.47 -2.40
CA ILE A 56 11.85 -13.58 -3.29
C ILE A 56 12.41 -15.01 -3.38
N CYS A 57 11.97 -15.93 -2.50
CA CYS A 57 12.53 -17.26 -2.41
C CYS A 57 12.02 -18.18 -3.53
N GLN A 58 12.79 -18.30 -4.60
CA GLN A 58 12.44 -19.15 -5.76
C GLN A 58 12.28 -20.64 -5.43
N ASN A 59 12.84 -21.09 -4.30
CA ASN A 59 12.76 -22.49 -3.87
C ASN A 59 11.59 -22.76 -2.90
N ALA A 60 10.80 -21.74 -2.54
CA ALA A 60 9.78 -21.85 -1.47
C ALA A 60 10.36 -22.49 -0.20
N ALA A 61 11.54 -22.01 0.19
CA ALA A 61 12.30 -22.48 1.35
C ALA A 61 12.08 -21.59 2.59
N ILE A 62 11.29 -20.54 2.48
CA ILE A 62 11.01 -19.61 3.57
C ILE A 62 9.50 -19.50 3.68
N ASP A 63 8.97 -19.71 4.88
CA ASP A 63 7.56 -19.51 5.22
C ASP A 63 7.47 -18.44 6.32
N MET A 64 6.54 -17.49 6.20
CA MET A 64 6.31 -16.49 7.25
C MET A 64 5.37 -17.05 8.33
N VAL A 65 5.88 -17.23 9.54
CA VAL A 65 5.15 -17.88 10.65
C VAL A 65 4.93 -16.93 11.83
N PRO A 66 3.83 -17.08 12.58
CA PRO A 66 3.62 -16.32 13.81
C PRO A 66 4.59 -16.77 14.92
N VAL A 67 5.03 -15.83 15.75
CA VAL A 67 5.89 -16.07 16.92
C VAL A 67 5.15 -15.62 18.17
N ALA A 68 5.13 -16.45 19.21
CA ALA A 68 4.24 -16.29 20.38
C ALA A 68 4.32 -14.91 21.07
N ASP A 69 5.49 -14.27 21.08
CA ASP A 69 5.76 -13.02 21.80
C ASP A 69 5.85 -11.79 20.88
N ILE A 70 5.40 -11.90 19.62
CA ILE A 70 5.46 -10.81 18.64
C ILE A 70 4.05 -10.46 18.18
N GLU A 71 3.58 -9.31 18.64
CA GLU A 71 2.26 -8.79 18.26
C GLU A 71 2.30 -8.07 16.91
N CYS A 72 1.22 -8.23 16.14
CA CYS A 72 0.99 -7.45 14.93
C CYS A 72 0.72 -5.97 15.30
N LYS A 73 1.45 -5.05 14.67
CA LYS A 73 1.33 -3.60 14.87
C LYS A 73 1.50 -2.86 13.53
N PRO A 74 1.10 -1.59 13.42
CA PRO A 74 1.29 -0.84 12.17
C PRO A 74 2.77 -0.88 11.71
N GLY A 75 3.00 -1.49 10.55
CA GLY A 75 4.35 -1.66 9.98
C GLY A 75 5.12 -2.90 10.43
N ASP A 76 4.51 -3.81 11.22
CA ASP A 76 5.07 -5.13 11.56
C ASP A 76 3.94 -6.17 11.58
N SER A 77 4.06 -7.19 10.73
CA SER A 77 3.01 -8.21 10.58
C SER A 77 2.88 -9.15 11.79
N GLY A 78 3.85 -9.14 12.71
CA GLY A 78 3.98 -10.15 13.76
C GLY A 78 4.53 -11.50 13.27
N LEU A 79 4.79 -11.64 11.97
CA LEU A 79 5.34 -12.86 11.37
C LEU A 79 6.86 -12.80 11.29
N ARG A 80 7.53 -13.96 11.28
CA ARG A 80 8.98 -14.07 11.13
C ARG A 80 9.34 -15.24 10.20
N PRO A 81 10.45 -15.17 9.45
CA PRO A 81 10.79 -16.19 8.48
C PRO A 81 11.20 -17.48 9.18
N GLN A 82 10.50 -18.57 8.91
CA GLN A 82 10.99 -19.92 9.11
C GLN A 82 11.68 -20.39 7.83
N ILE A 83 12.83 -21.04 7.95
CA ILE A 83 13.65 -21.46 6.81
C ILE A 83 13.77 -22.98 6.81
N ASP A 84 13.43 -23.59 5.66
CA ASP A 84 13.61 -25.01 5.36
C ASP A 84 14.94 -25.21 4.61
N TYR A 85 15.97 -25.67 5.33
CA TYR A 85 17.28 -25.94 4.73
C TYR A 85 17.32 -27.19 3.85
N GLY A 86 16.27 -28.01 3.83
CA GLY A 86 16.10 -29.06 2.83
C GLY A 86 15.78 -28.52 1.43
N ARG A 87 15.29 -27.26 1.34
CA ARG A 87 14.95 -26.59 0.08
C ARG A 87 15.86 -25.42 -0.27
N CYS A 88 16.44 -24.75 0.73
CA CYS A 88 17.28 -23.58 0.52
C CYS A 88 18.43 -23.88 -0.46
N CYS A 89 18.73 -22.96 -1.39
CA CYS A 89 19.89 -23.05 -2.29
C CYS A 89 21.02 -22.05 -1.96
N TRP A 90 20.95 -21.39 -0.80
CA TRP A 90 21.98 -20.46 -0.31
C TRP A 90 22.31 -19.30 -1.28
N CYS A 91 21.33 -18.82 -2.05
CA CYS A 91 21.51 -17.72 -3.01
C CYS A 91 21.62 -16.33 -2.35
N ALA A 92 21.18 -16.20 -1.09
CA ALA A 92 21.14 -14.98 -0.29
C ALA A 92 20.23 -13.83 -0.78
N LEU A 93 19.36 -14.07 -1.76
CA LEU A 93 18.40 -13.05 -2.24
C LEU A 93 17.46 -12.56 -1.12
N CYS A 94 17.10 -13.43 -0.18
CA CYS A 94 16.31 -13.08 1.00
C CYS A 94 17.02 -12.06 1.92
N VAL A 95 18.35 -12.11 2.00
CA VAL A 95 19.19 -11.14 2.72
C VAL A 95 19.32 -9.86 1.91
N ASP A 96 19.56 -9.96 0.60
CA ASP A 96 19.76 -8.81 -0.26
C ASP A 96 18.49 -7.93 -0.39
N VAL A 97 17.30 -8.55 -0.36
CA VAL A 97 16.02 -7.84 -0.43
C VAL A 97 15.48 -7.37 0.94
N CYS A 98 16.15 -7.71 2.04
CA CYS A 98 15.68 -7.40 3.38
C CYS A 98 15.75 -5.89 3.66
N MET A 99 14.59 -5.22 3.62
CA MET A 99 14.47 -3.76 3.79
C MET A 99 15.04 -3.23 5.11
N THR A 100 14.97 -4.03 6.17
CA THR A 100 15.47 -3.63 7.50
C THR A 100 16.91 -4.06 7.72
N GLY A 101 17.48 -4.89 6.84
CA GLY A 101 18.76 -5.54 7.06
C GLY A 101 18.77 -6.55 8.22
N SER A 102 17.60 -6.92 8.76
CA SER A 102 17.47 -7.84 9.90
C SER A 102 17.97 -9.25 9.61
N LEU A 103 17.76 -9.73 8.37
CA LEU A 103 18.17 -11.06 7.96
C LEU A 103 19.61 -11.04 7.42
N THR A 104 20.47 -11.89 7.97
CA THR A 104 21.84 -12.11 7.52
C THR A 104 22.14 -13.62 7.47
N MET A 105 23.33 -14.03 7.04
CA MET A 105 23.76 -15.44 7.09
C MET A 105 25.12 -15.52 7.78
N SER A 106 25.31 -16.51 8.64
CA SER A 106 26.58 -16.80 9.30
C SER A 106 27.58 -17.40 8.32
N ASN A 107 28.82 -17.62 8.75
CA ASN A 107 29.78 -18.45 8.01
C ASN A 107 29.73 -19.94 8.40
N GLU A 108 28.78 -20.35 9.25
CA GLU A 108 28.64 -21.74 9.67
C GLU A 108 28.01 -22.59 8.57
N TYR A 109 28.58 -23.77 8.36
CA TYR A 109 28.16 -24.67 7.26
C TYR A 109 27.96 -26.12 7.72
N ILE A 110 28.17 -26.39 9.01
CA ILE A 110 28.05 -27.72 9.59
C ILE A 110 26.82 -27.72 10.49
N TRP A 111 25.82 -28.50 10.08
CA TRP A 111 24.70 -28.87 10.93
C TRP A 111 24.37 -30.32 10.63
N VAL A 112 24.58 -31.17 11.63
CA VAL A 112 24.26 -32.60 11.57
C VAL A 112 23.15 -32.87 12.57
N ASP A 113 22.05 -33.42 12.08
CA ASP A 113 20.93 -33.89 12.91
C ASP A 113 20.34 -35.16 12.28
N SER A 114 19.76 -36.01 13.12
CA SER A 114 19.03 -37.19 12.67
C SER A 114 17.57 -36.90 12.35
N ASP A 115 17.01 -35.82 12.92
CA ASP A 115 15.65 -35.38 12.68
C ASP A 115 15.62 -34.44 11.47
N PRO A 116 14.92 -34.80 10.37
CA PRO A 116 14.79 -33.91 9.22
C PRO A 116 14.05 -32.61 9.54
N ASP A 117 13.13 -32.60 10.52
CA ASP A 117 12.40 -31.39 10.90
C ASP A 117 13.28 -30.41 11.68
N ALA A 118 14.42 -30.84 12.23
CA ALA A 118 15.39 -29.95 12.85
C ALA A 118 15.89 -28.88 11.86
N PHE A 119 15.95 -29.19 10.56
CA PHE A 119 16.37 -28.28 9.49
C PHE A 119 15.31 -27.23 9.10
N ARG A 120 14.17 -27.21 9.78
CA ARG A 120 13.21 -26.10 9.74
C ARG A 120 13.42 -25.23 10.97
N PHE A 121 13.72 -23.96 10.71
CA PHE A 121 14.37 -23.11 11.70
C PHE A 121 13.84 -21.70 11.63
N ILE A 122 13.48 -21.11 12.76
CA ILE A 122 13.11 -19.69 12.87
C ILE A 122 14.32 -18.91 13.42
N PRO A 123 15.12 -18.24 12.57
CA PRO A 123 16.31 -17.54 13.02
C PRO A 123 15.98 -16.47 14.06
N GLY A 124 16.81 -16.37 15.09
CA GLY A 124 16.64 -15.44 16.21
C GLY A 124 15.68 -15.92 17.30
N VAL A 125 14.76 -16.83 17.00
CA VAL A 125 13.84 -17.48 17.96
C VAL A 125 14.42 -18.80 18.44
N ASP A 126 14.69 -19.70 17.50
CA ASP A 126 15.33 -20.97 17.79
C ASP A 126 16.82 -20.70 18.00
N LYS A 127 17.30 -20.64 19.24
CA LYS A 127 18.69 -20.24 19.49
C LYS A 127 19.70 -21.28 18.97
N LYS A 128 20.66 -20.83 18.17
CA LYS A 128 21.77 -21.66 17.66
C LYS A 128 23.12 -21.02 17.95
N HIS A 129 24.19 -21.83 17.89
CA HIS A 129 25.54 -21.38 18.20
C HIS A 129 26.10 -20.34 17.21
N TRP A 130 25.45 -20.16 16.05
CA TRP A 130 25.84 -19.18 15.02
C TRP A 130 25.04 -17.88 15.06
N ASP A 131 24.07 -17.74 15.95
CA ASP A 131 23.17 -16.58 15.97
C ASP A 131 23.92 -15.26 16.15
N ASP A 132 25.06 -15.30 16.84
CA ASP A 132 25.92 -14.15 17.11
C ASP A 132 27.20 -14.14 16.25
N SER A 133 27.25 -14.93 15.17
CA SER A 133 28.44 -14.96 14.32
C SER A 133 28.69 -13.61 13.65
N GLU A 134 29.86 -13.03 13.91
CA GLU A 134 30.33 -11.82 13.23
C GLU A 134 30.73 -12.08 11.78
N LEU A 135 30.98 -13.35 11.41
CA LEU A 135 31.35 -13.76 10.07
C LEU A 135 30.14 -14.25 9.29
N GLY A 136 30.22 -14.18 7.97
CA GLY A 136 29.18 -14.64 7.07
C GLY A 136 28.75 -13.60 6.05
N TYR A 137 27.66 -13.88 5.36
CA TYR A 137 27.12 -13.00 4.34
C TYR A 137 26.14 -11.98 4.94
N ARG A 138 26.45 -10.72 4.71
CA ARG A 138 25.55 -9.59 4.92
C ARG A 138 25.43 -8.86 3.61
N ARG A 139 24.26 -8.26 3.38
CA ARG A 139 24.08 -7.40 2.21
C ARG A 139 25.18 -6.31 2.19
N PRO A 140 25.86 -6.10 1.07
CA PRO A 140 26.75 -4.95 0.89
C PRO A 140 26.01 -3.61 1.08
N GLY A 141 26.73 -2.49 1.10
CA GLY A 141 26.11 -1.17 1.23
C GLY A 141 25.17 -0.78 0.07
N ASP A 142 25.25 -1.48 -1.06
CA ASP A 142 24.42 -1.26 -2.23
C ASP A 142 23.00 -1.82 -2.01
N LYS A 143 22.00 -1.06 -2.47
CA LYS A 143 20.57 -1.41 -2.33
C LYS A 143 20.01 -1.83 -3.68
N LEU A 144 19.08 -2.79 -3.66
CA LEU A 144 18.39 -3.24 -4.89
C LEU A 144 17.43 -2.17 -5.44
N THR A 145 16.87 -1.34 -4.56
CA THR A 145 15.88 -0.31 -4.90
C THR A 145 16.39 1.09 -4.55
N SER A 146 15.97 2.10 -5.31
CA SER A 146 16.24 3.51 -4.98
C SER A 146 15.62 3.90 -3.63
N GLY A 147 16.42 4.50 -2.75
CA GLY A 147 15.94 5.10 -1.50
C GLY A 147 15.26 6.45 -1.68
N ILE A 148 15.34 7.05 -2.88
CA ILE A 148 14.82 8.39 -3.17
C ILE A 148 13.51 8.27 -3.95
N ARG A 149 12.49 8.98 -3.49
CA ARG A 149 11.19 9.05 -4.15
C ARG A 149 11.27 9.88 -5.42
N VAL A 150 10.57 9.44 -6.47
CA VAL A 150 10.47 10.21 -7.71
C VAL A 150 9.72 11.50 -7.42
N GLU A 151 10.32 12.64 -7.78
CA GLU A 151 9.76 13.96 -7.51
C GLU A 151 8.41 14.14 -8.23
N MET A 152 7.42 14.62 -7.49
CA MET A 152 6.10 14.91 -8.03
C MET A 152 6.12 16.32 -8.63
N PRO A 153 5.86 16.49 -9.94
CA PRO A 153 5.81 17.82 -10.53
C PRO A 153 4.65 18.64 -9.95
N GLU A 154 4.96 19.88 -9.59
CA GLU A 154 4.00 20.88 -9.09
C GLU A 154 4.17 22.19 -9.85
N LEU A 155 3.09 22.98 -9.93
CA LEU A 155 3.18 24.36 -10.41
C LEU A 155 4.07 25.21 -9.49
N ALA A 156 4.79 26.16 -10.10
CA ALA A 156 5.64 27.07 -9.36
C ALA A 156 4.81 27.94 -8.39
N PRO A 157 5.35 28.32 -7.22
CA PRO A 157 4.62 29.12 -6.24
C PRO A 157 4.01 30.40 -6.82
N GLU A 158 4.74 31.08 -7.71
CA GLU A 158 4.32 32.33 -8.35
C GLU A 158 3.16 32.14 -9.32
N GLU A 159 3.00 30.95 -9.90
CA GLU A 159 1.96 30.63 -10.88
C GLU A 159 0.65 30.15 -10.22
N ARG A 160 0.72 29.68 -8.97
CA ARG A 160 -0.42 29.05 -8.27
C ARG A 160 -1.06 29.90 -7.17
N ILE A 161 -0.47 31.04 -6.82
CA ILE A 161 -0.89 31.84 -5.65
C ILE A 161 -2.20 32.61 -5.89
N ASP A 162 -2.50 32.97 -7.13
CA ASP A 162 -3.63 33.81 -7.53
C ASP A 162 -4.70 33.04 -8.30
N SER A 163 -4.65 31.72 -8.31
CA SER A 163 -5.58 30.85 -9.04
C SER A 163 -5.98 29.61 -8.24
N PHE A 164 -7.07 28.96 -8.67
CA PHE A 164 -7.56 27.68 -8.14
C PHE A 164 -7.19 26.49 -9.04
N VAL A 165 -6.19 26.65 -9.90
CA VAL A 165 -5.71 25.57 -10.77
C VAL A 165 -5.13 24.43 -9.91
N GLU A 166 -5.31 23.19 -10.37
CA GLU A 166 -4.72 22.04 -9.67
C GLU A 166 -3.20 22.17 -9.60
N ILE A 167 -2.66 22.15 -8.38
CA ILE A 167 -1.24 22.42 -8.13
C ILE A 167 -0.36 21.24 -8.55
N VAL A 168 -0.81 20.03 -8.24
CA VAL A 168 -0.06 18.78 -8.43
C VAL A 168 -0.37 18.24 -9.81
N GLN A 169 0.66 18.07 -10.65
CA GLN A 169 0.49 17.71 -12.06
C GLN A 169 0.32 16.21 -12.29
N GLY A 170 0.79 15.37 -11.37
CA GLY A 170 0.76 13.90 -11.51
C GLY A 170 2.01 13.36 -12.20
N TYR A 171 2.23 12.04 -12.11
CA TYR A 171 3.36 11.39 -12.77
C TYR A 171 3.05 11.12 -14.24
N ASP A 172 4.04 11.34 -15.10
CA ASP A 172 4.08 10.71 -16.41
C ASP A 172 4.35 9.19 -16.28
N VAL A 173 4.25 8.46 -17.40
CA VAL A 173 4.43 7.00 -17.43
C VAL A 173 5.81 6.58 -16.92
N GLN A 174 6.87 7.28 -17.33
CA GLN A 174 8.23 6.90 -16.97
C GLN A 174 8.48 7.12 -15.47
N ALA A 175 8.07 8.27 -14.93
CA ALA A 175 8.16 8.60 -13.52
C ALA A 175 7.34 7.61 -12.67
N ALA A 176 6.14 7.24 -13.11
CA ALA A 176 5.29 6.28 -12.41
C ALA A 176 5.91 4.88 -12.38
N VAL A 177 6.50 4.40 -13.48
CA VAL A 177 7.22 3.11 -13.52
C VAL A 177 8.43 3.15 -12.59
N LEU A 178 9.25 4.21 -12.64
CA LEU A 178 10.41 4.36 -11.76
C LEU A 178 10.03 4.36 -10.27
N GLU A 179 8.94 5.03 -9.91
CA GLU A 179 8.44 5.03 -8.53
C GLU A 179 7.83 3.67 -8.16
N ALA A 180 7.11 3.03 -9.09
CA ALA A 180 6.55 1.70 -8.90
C ALA A 180 7.66 0.67 -8.65
N ASP A 181 8.79 0.71 -9.38
CA ASP A 181 9.95 -0.20 -9.27
C ASP A 181 10.60 -0.23 -7.88
N ARG A 182 10.37 0.78 -7.05
CA ARG A 182 10.86 0.81 -5.67
C ARG A 182 10.08 -0.13 -4.73
N CYS A 183 8.86 -0.53 -5.10
CA CYS A 183 8.00 -1.40 -4.29
C CYS A 183 8.56 -2.83 -4.18
N VAL A 184 8.49 -3.44 -3.00
CA VAL A 184 8.89 -4.85 -2.80
C VAL A 184 7.73 -5.80 -2.52
N SER A 185 6.51 -5.36 -2.85
CA SER A 185 5.30 -6.18 -2.82
C SER A 185 4.99 -6.89 -1.48
N CYS A 186 5.39 -6.28 -0.36
CA CYS A 186 5.29 -6.88 0.99
C CYS A 186 3.90 -6.82 1.66
N GLY A 187 2.95 -6.03 1.14
CA GLY A 187 1.58 -5.97 1.66
C GLY A 187 1.34 -5.25 2.99
N LEU A 188 2.36 -4.78 3.74
CA LEU A 188 2.16 -4.03 5.01
C LEU A 188 1.26 -2.79 4.85
N CYS A 189 1.34 -2.15 3.69
CA CYS A 189 0.51 -1.01 3.31
C CYS A 189 -0.98 -1.36 3.21
N VAL A 190 -1.32 -2.61 2.86
CA VAL A 190 -2.71 -3.10 2.71
C VAL A 190 -3.41 -3.15 4.06
N ALA A 191 -2.75 -3.71 5.08
CA ALA A 191 -3.30 -3.78 6.44
C ALA A 191 -3.55 -2.39 7.06
N THR A 192 -2.77 -1.38 6.65
CA THR A 192 -2.88 -0.01 7.14
C THR A 192 -3.89 0.84 6.35
N CYS A 193 -4.16 0.46 5.09
CA CYS A 193 -5.14 1.15 4.27
C CYS A 193 -6.54 0.92 4.85
N PRO A 194 -7.34 1.96 5.15
CA PRO A 194 -8.68 1.77 5.70
C PRO A 194 -9.64 0.97 4.81
N THR A 195 -9.37 0.91 3.50
CA THR A 195 -10.17 0.13 2.54
C THR A 195 -9.46 -1.16 2.11
N HIS A 196 -8.32 -1.50 2.72
CA HIS A 196 -7.54 -2.70 2.43
C HIS A 196 -7.27 -2.93 0.94
N MET A 197 -6.96 -1.85 0.20
CA MET A 197 -6.73 -1.93 -1.24
C MET A 197 -5.56 -2.86 -1.57
N ALA A 198 -5.62 -3.52 -2.72
CA ALA A 198 -4.57 -4.40 -3.25
C ALA A 198 -3.35 -3.59 -3.76
N ILE A 199 -2.67 -2.89 -2.84
CA ILE A 199 -1.62 -1.91 -3.15
C ILE A 199 -0.44 -2.52 -3.92
N PRO A 200 0.16 -3.64 -3.49
CA PRO A 200 1.21 -4.30 -4.26
C PRO A 200 0.79 -4.62 -5.70
N ASP A 201 -0.43 -5.14 -5.87
CA ASP A 201 -0.91 -5.66 -7.14
C ASP A 201 -1.20 -4.53 -8.13
N TYR A 202 -1.84 -3.44 -7.69
CA TYR A 202 -2.06 -2.30 -8.59
C TYR A 202 -0.75 -1.55 -8.89
N ILE A 203 0.26 -1.61 -8.01
CA ILE A 203 1.59 -1.06 -8.32
C ILE A 203 2.29 -1.95 -9.35
N ALA A 204 2.17 -3.27 -9.25
CA ALA A 204 2.69 -4.18 -10.27
C ALA A 204 2.05 -3.93 -11.63
N ALA A 205 0.74 -3.66 -11.66
CA ALA A 205 0.03 -3.30 -12.89
C ALA A 205 0.61 -2.05 -13.60
N ILE A 206 1.19 -1.09 -12.87
CA ILE A 206 1.91 0.05 -13.46
C ILE A 206 3.20 -0.42 -14.14
N ARG A 207 3.96 -1.32 -13.51
CA ARG A 207 5.21 -1.85 -14.08
C ARG A 207 4.96 -2.65 -15.36
N ASP A 208 3.86 -3.39 -15.37
CA ASP A 208 3.46 -4.22 -16.50
C ASP A 208 2.75 -3.41 -17.61
N GLY A 209 2.40 -2.14 -17.34
CA GLY A 209 1.63 -1.29 -18.24
C GLY A 209 0.16 -1.71 -18.39
N ASP A 210 -0.34 -2.59 -17.51
CA ASP A 210 -1.72 -3.07 -17.50
C ASP A 210 -2.61 -2.18 -16.63
N TYR A 211 -2.85 -0.96 -17.10
CA TYR A 211 -3.67 0.01 -16.36
C TYR A 211 -5.14 -0.40 -16.22
N GLU A 212 -5.65 -1.29 -17.07
CA GLU A 212 -7.02 -1.81 -16.95
C GLU A 212 -7.14 -2.74 -15.74
N GLN A 213 -6.18 -3.66 -15.57
CA GLN A 213 -6.10 -4.49 -14.37
C GLN A 213 -5.86 -3.62 -13.13
N GLY A 214 -4.96 -2.63 -13.22
CA GLY A 214 -4.74 -1.67 -12.14
C GLY A 214 -6.03 -0.96 -11.74
N LEU A 215 -6.82 -0.49 -12.70
CA LEU A 215 -8.09 0.18 -12.46
C LEU A 215 -9.11 -0.73 -11.78
N LYS A 216 -9.24 -1.97 -12.25
CA LYS A 216 -10.13 -2.96 -11.66
C LYS A 216 -9.82 -3.17 -10.17
N LEU A 217 -8.55 -3.40 -9.83
CA LEU A 217 -8.09 -3.56 -8.45
C LEU A 217 -8.41 -2.35 -7.56
N LEU A 218 -8.37 -1.13 -8.13
CA LEU A 218 -8.75 0.08 -7.40
C LEU A 218 -10.25 0.12 -7.09
N TYR A 219 -11.10 -0.26 -8.05
CA TYR A 219 -12.56 -0.22 -7.94
C TYR A 219 -13.17 -1.41 -7.20
N ASP A 220 -12.41 -2.49 -6.99
CA ASP A 220 -12.83 -3.62 -6.13
C ASP A 220 -13.09 -3.19 -4.68
N SER A 221 -12.45 -2.10 -4.23
CA SER A 221 -12.54 -1.63 -2.84
C SER A 221 -12.84 -0.14 -2.67
N ASN A 222 -12.66 0.68 -3.72
CA ASN A 222 -12.79 2.13 -3.60
C ASN A 222 -13.31 2.80 -4.89
N PRO A 223 -14.60 3.16 -4.96
CA PRO A 223 -15.16 3.88 -6.12
C PRO A 223 -14.70 5.35 -6.21
N PHE A 224 -14.00 5.86 -5.19
CA PHE A 224 -13.43 7.21 -5.15
C PHE A 224 -11.93 7.21 -5.40
N SER A 225 -11.45 6.34 -6.29
CA SER A 225 -10.01 6.17 -6.49
C SER A 225 -9.33 7.39 -7.12
N ARG A 226 -10.03 8.18 -7.96
CA ARG A 226 -9.48 9.46 -8.46
C ARG A 226 -9.36 10.49 -7.35
N VAL A 227 -10.40 10.62 -6.52
CA VAL A 227 -10.40 11.51 -5.36
C VAL A 227 -9.30 11.11 -4.38
N CYS A 228 -9.21 9.83 -4.01
CA CYS A 228 -8.18 9.33 -3.10
C CYS A 228 -6.77 9.44 -3.69
N GLY A 229 -6.60 9.41 -5.02
CA GLY A 229 -5.32 9.71 -5.67
C GLY A 229 -4.83 11.14 -5.46
N ARG A 230 -5.72 12.06 -5.05
CA ARG A 230 -5.41 13.48 -4.79
C ARG A 230 -5.36 13.80 -3.30
N VAL A 231 -6.41 13.44 -2.57
CA VAL A 231 -6.63 13.99 -1.21
C VAL A 231 -6.40 13.01 -0.07
N CYS A 232 -6.11 11.74 -0.35
CA CYS A 232 -5.84 10.73 0.69
C CYS A 232 -4.69 11.17 1.60
N THR A 233 -4.83 10.86 2.89
CA THR A 233 -3.80 11.07 3.92
C THR A 233 -2.74 9.97 3.95
N HIS A 234 -2.76 9.07 2.96
CA HIS A 234 -1.67 8.13 2.64
C HIS A 234 -1.11 7.34 3.85
N LEU A 235 -2.00 6.87 4.74
CA LEU A 235 -1.61 6.03 5.89
C LEU A 235 -0.81 4.79 5.48
N CYS A 236 -1.08 4.25 4.30
CA CYS A 236 -0.30 3.16 3.71
C CYS A 236 1.20 3.48 3.55
N GLU A 237 1.57 4.75 3.35
CA GLU A 237 2.96 5.20 3.22
C GLU A 237 3.67 5.26 4.58
N THR A 238 2.91 5.46 5.68
CA THR A 238 3.45 5.53 7.05
C THR A 238 3.85 4.17 7.60
N THR A 239 3.49 3.06 6.94
CA THR A 239 3.91 1.68 7.30
C THR A 239 4.68 0.95 6.20
N CYS A 240 4.82 1.54 5.01
CA CYS A 240 5.64 1.04 3.91
C CYS A 240 7.07 0.60 4.32
N ALA A 241 7.48 -0.59 3.91
CA ALA A 241 8.80 -1.16 4.22
C ALA A 241 9.98 -0.37 3.62
N ALA A 242 9.79 0.31 2.48
CA ALA A 242 10.84 1.10 1.83
C ALA A 242 11.38 2.24 2.72
N ARG A 243 10.64 2.67 3.76
CA ARG A 243 11.12 3.69 4.71
C ARG A 243 12.37 3.27 5.48
N HIS A 244 12.61 1.96 5.64
CA HIS A 244 13.82 1.48 6.31
C HIS A 244 15.08 1.73 5.47
N GLU A 245 14.92 2.01 4.18
CA GLU A 245 16.03 2.29 3.26
C GLU A 245 16.01 3.70 2.66
N GLY A 246 14.99 4.52 2.96
CA GLY A 246 14.84 5.86 2.43
C GLY A 246 13.42 6.39 2.55
N GLU A 247 12.88 6.93 1.48
CA GLU A 247 11.51 7.47 1.44
C GLU A 247 10.47 6.37 1.15
N PRO A 248 9.23 6.48 1.64
CA PRO A 248 8.19 5.51 1.32
C PRO A 248 7.83 5.55 -0.17
N ILE A 249 7.15 4.51 -0.64
CA ILE A 249 6.53 4.51 -1.97
C ILE A 249 5.42 5.56 -2.01
N ALA A 250 5.33 6.32 -3.10
CA ALA A 250 4.31 7.31 -3.37
C ALA A 250 2.97 6.68 -3.82
N ILE A 251 2.43 5.84 -2.94
CA ILE A 251 1.24 5.00 -3.18
C ILE A 251 0.03 5.84 -3.61
N ARG A 252 -0.18 7.01 -3.00
CA ARG A 252 -1.29 7.90 -3.37
C ARG A 252 -1.18 8.36 -4.83
N TRP A 253 0.02 8.72 -5.27
CA TRP A 253 0.24 9.27 -6.61
C TRP A 253 0.27 8.19 -7.69
N LEU A 254 0.79 7.00 -7.38
CA LEU A 254 0.67 5.82 -8.25
C LEU A 254 -0.80 5.47 -8.51
N LYS A 255 -1.66 5.57 -7.50
CA LYS A 255 -3.12 5.41 -7.66
C LYS A 255 -3.71 6.47 -8.60
N ARG A 256 -3.36 7.74 -8.41
CA ARG A 256 -3.78 8.81 -9.32
C ARG A 256 -3.36 8.50 -10.75
N HIS A 257 -2.11 8.11 -10.95
CA HIS A 257 -1.55 7.78 -12.25
C HIS A 257 -2.38 6.73 -12.98
N ILE A 258 -2.71 5.59 -12.33
CA ILE A 258 -3.58 4.55 -12.90
C ILE A 258 -4.91 5.13 -13.38
N THR A 259 -5.56 5.96 -12.55
CA THR A 259 -6.87 6.52 -12.89
C THR A 259 -6.82 7.56 -14.02
N GLU A 260 -5.64 8.09 -14.34
CA GLU A 260 -5.47 9.08 -15.41
C GLU A 260 -5.04 8.43 -16.74
N GLN A 261 -4.63 7.16 -16.73
CA GLN A 261 -4.30 6.42 -17.97
C GLN A 261 -5.53 5.88 -18.71
N ILE A 262 -6.66 5.77 -18.02
CA ILE A 262 -7.89 5.24 -18.58
C ILE A 262 -8.87 6.39 -18.84
N PRO A 263 -9.43 6.50 -20.05
CA PRO A 263 -10.42 7.53 -20.33
C PRO A 263 -11.76 7.20 -19.65
N PRO A 264 -12.53 8.20 -19.15
CA PRO A 264 -13.71 7.97 -18.32
C PRO A 264 -14.77 7.03 -18.91
N GLU A 265 -14.97 7.06 -20.23
CA GLU A 265 -15.94 6.22 -20.94
C GLU A 265 -15.65 4.72 -20.85
N ARG A 266 -14.38 4.32 -20.62
CA ARG A 266 -13.98 2.91 -20.52
C ARG A 266 -14.18 2.32 -19.12
N TYR A 267 -14.44 3.14 -18.12
CA TYR A 267 -14.52 2.69 -16.72
C TYR A 267 -15.63 1.67 -16.52
N ARG A 268 -16.80 1.92 -17.12
CA ARG A 268 -17.96 1.04 -17.01
C ARG A 268 -17.63 -0.37 -17.48
N ASP A 269 -16.95 -0.47 -18.62
CA ASP A 269 -16.58 -1.72 -19.28
C ASP A 269 -15.55 -2.51 -18.46
N ILE A 270 -14.59 -1.81 -17.83
CA ILE A 270 -13.53 -2.43 -17.02
C ILE A 270 -14.05 -2.90 -15.66
N ILE A 271 -14.91 -2.10 -15.02
CA ILE A 271 -15.48 -2.41 -13.69
C ILE A 271 -16.50 -3.56 -13.79
N GLY A 272 -17.22 -3.65 -14.90
CA GLY A 272 -18.14 -4.76 -15.19
C GLY A 272 -19.55 -4.59 -14.63
N ASP A 273 -20.46 -5.45 -15.06
CA ASP A 273 -21.89 -5.29 -14.79
C ASP A 273 -22.34 -5.65 -13.37
N PRO A 274 -23.44 -5.03 -12.89
CA PRO A 274 -23.98 -5.36 -11.59
C PRO A 274 -24.56 -6.77 -11.63
N ALA A 275 -24.65 -7.41 -10.46
CA ALA A 275 -25.33 -8.69 -10.33
C ALA A 275 -26.82 -8.58 -10.72
N PRO A 276 -27.49 -9.71 -11.03
CA PRO A 276 -28.91 -9.72 -11.36
C PRO A 276 -29.76 -9.01 -10.30
N ALA A 277 -30.82 -8.34 -10.75
CA ALA A 277 -31.69 -7.57 -9.87
C ALA A 277 -32.25 -8.42 -8.73
N THR A 278 -32.06 -7.95 -7.51
CA THR A 278 -32.52 -8.60 -6.26
C THR A 278 -33.98 -8.32 -5.95
N GLY A 279 -34.56 -7.26 -6.56
CA GLY A 279 -35.90 -6.75 -6.24
C GLY A 279 -35.96 -5.86 -5.00
N HIS A 280 -34.88 -5.75 -4.22
CA HIS A 280 -34.82 -4.91 -3.04
C HIS A 280 -34.48 -3.45 -3.37
N ARG A 281 -35.10 -2.52 -2.65
CA ARG A 281 -34.97 -1.08 -2.80
C ARG A 281 -34.34 -0.47 -1.56
N VAL A 282 -33.28 0.32 -1.74
CA VAL A 282 -32.57 0.99 -0.64
C VAL A 282 -32.56 2.50 -0.84
N ALA A 283 -32.95 3.24 0.20
CA ALA A 283 -32.80 4.69 0.25
C ALA A 283 -31.51 5.08 1.00
N ILE A 284 -30.75 6.03 0.47
CA ILE A 284 -29.56 6.58 1.11
C ILE A 284 -29.74 8.08 1.31
N ILE A 285 -29.53 8.57 2.52
CA ILE A 285 -29.67 9.99 2.88
C ILE A 285 -28.28 10.63 2.93
N GLY A 286 -27.96 11.45 1.92
CA GLY A 286 -26.68 12.12 1.76
C GLY A 286 -25.81 11.51 0.67
N ALA A 287 -25.41 12.32 -0.31
CA ALA A 287 -24.55 11.94 -1.42
C ALA A 287 -23.08 12.32 -1.17
N GLY A 288 -22.59 12.13 0.06
CA GLY A 288 -21.16 12.21 0.38
C GLY A 288 -20.44 10.88 0.08
N PRO A 289 -19.10 10.80 0.30
CA PRO A 289 -18.34 9.58 0.01
C PRO A 289 -18.92 8.32 0.67
N GLY A 290 -19.33 8.40 1.95
CA GLY A 290 -19.93 7.26 2.64
C GLY A 290 -21.25 6.76 2.03
N GLY A 291 -22.13 7.69 1.60
CA GLY A 291 -23.41 7.33 0.98
C GLY A 291 -23.23 6.82 -0.44
N LEU A 292 -22.33 7.43 -1.21
CA LEU A 292 -22.06 7.06 -2.60
C LEU A 292 -21.27 5.74 -2.71
N THR A 293 -20.33 5.46 -1.80
CA THR A 293 -19.68 4.14 -1.74
C THR A 293 -20.69 3.05 -1.41
N ALA A 294 -21.58 3.27 -0.43
CA ALA A 294 -22.65 2.32 -0.15
C ALA A 294 -23.59 2.14 -1.35
N ALA A 295 -23.88 3.22 -2.08
CA ALA A 295 -24.69 3.15 -3.30
C ALA A 295 -24.03 2.30 -4.38
N TYR A 296 -22.72 2.48 -4.61
CA TYR A 296 -21.92 1.67 -5.52
C TYR A 296 -21.97 0.18 -5.15
N ASP A 297 -21.64 -0.17 -3.91
CA ASP A 297 -21.61 -1.56 -3.46
C ASP A 297 -22.98 -2.24 -3.55
N LEU A 298 -24.05 -1.53 -3.19
CA LEU A 298 -25.42 -2.04 -3.24
C LEU A 298 -25.90 -2.19 -4.69
N ALA A 299 -25.59 -1.23 -5.57
CA ALA A 299 -25.91 -1.32 -6.98
C ALA A 299 -25.19 -2.49 -7.64
N MET A 300 -23.88 -2.67 -7.38
CA MET A 300 -23.09 -3.81 -7.86
C MET A 300 -23.67 -5.17 -7.43
N LYS A 301 -24.35 -5.23 -6.28
CA LYS A 301 -25.07 -6.42 -5.78
C LYS A 301 -26.47 -6.60 -6.36
N GLY A 302 -26.91 -5.72 -7.27
CA GLY A 302 -28.21 -5.81 -7.93
C GLY A 302 -29.36 -5.20 -7.12
N HIS A 303 -29.10 -4.36 -6.13
CA HIS A 303 -30.14 -3.61 -5.41
C HIS A 303 -30.50 -2.32 -6.14
N ALA A 304 -31.77 -1.92 -6.09
CA ALA A 304 -32.22 -0.63 -6.60
C ALA A 304 -31.95 0.47 -5.57
N VAL A 305 -31.05 1.41 -5.87
CA VAL A 305 -30.61 2.43 -4.92
C VAL A 305 -31.11 3.81 -5.33
N THR A 306 -31.71 4.54 -4.37
CA THR A 306 -32.03 5.97 -4.52
C THR A 306 -31.32 6.77 -3.42
N VAL A 307 -30.54 7.77 -3.83
CA VAL A 307 -29.82 8.68 -2.94
C VAL A 307 -30.55 10.02 -2.90
N TYR A 308 -30.83 10.52 -1.70
CA TYR A 308 -31.42 11.83 -1.47
C TYR A 308 -30.34 12.80 -0.99
N GLU A 309 -30.11 13.88 -1.74
CA GLU A 309 -29.13 14.91 -1.41
C GLU A 309 -29.81 16.27 -1.22
N ALA A 310 -29.45 16.97 -0.14
CA ALA A 310 -30.02 18.27 0.18
C ALA A 310 -29.44 19.38 -0.71
N GLU A 311 -28.21 19.22 -1.17
CA GLU A 311 -27.51 20.19 -2.01
C GLU A 311 -27.79 19.98 -3.51
N PRO A 312 -27.44 20.95 -4.38
CA PRO A 312 -27.64 20.85 -5.83
C PRO A 312 -26.75 19.82 -6.54
N LYS A 313 -25.66 19.36 -5.91
CA LYS A 313 -24.70 18.40 -6.47
C LYS A 313 -24.24 17.39 -5.42
N ALA A 314 -23.89 16.19 -5.88
CA ALA A 314 -23.36 15.11 -5.05
C ALA A 314 -21.86 15.34 -4.74
N GLY A 315 -21.39 14.84 -3.62
CA GLY A 315 -19.99 14.91 -3.17
C GLY A 315 -19.86 15.21 -1.67
N GLY A 316 -20.85 15.87 -1.06
CA GLY A 316 -20.74 16.25 0.36
C GLY A 316 -19.48 17.10 0.62
N MET A 317 -18.75 16.83 1.71
CA MET A 317 -17.57 17.62 2.09
C MET A 317 -16.42 17.57 1.08
N THR A 318 -16.34 16.55 0.20
CA THR A 318 -15.31 16.56 -0.86
C THR A 318 -15.59 17.63 -1.91
N ARG A 319 -16.86 17.97 -2.16
CA ARG A 319 -17.24 19.06 -3.06
C ARG A 319 -17.30 20.42 -2.36
N TYR A 320 -17.90 20.45 -1.18
CA TYR A 320 -18.26 21.70 -0.51
C TYR A 320 -17.22 22.16 0.53
N GLY A 321 -16.13 21.42 0.67
CA GLY A 321 -15.08 21.70 1.65
C GLY A 321 -13.68 21.71 1.09
N ILE A 322 -13.35 20.84 0.13
CA ILE A 322 -12.01 20.77 -0.45
C ILE A 322 -11.92 21.76 -1.63
N PRO A 323 -10.97 22.70 -1.64
CA PRO A 323 -10.81 23.63 -2.75
C PRO A 323 -10.37 22.96 -4.07
N ASP A 324 -10.74 23.57 -5.19
CA ASP A 324 -10.46 23.05 -6.54
C ASP A 324 -8.96 22.89 -6.85
N TYR A 325 -8.09 23.72 -6.28
CA TYR A 325 -6.64 23.60 -6.47
C TYR A 325 -6.05 22.28 -5.93
N ARG A 326 -6.82 21.58 -5.08
CA ARG A 326 -6.47 20.30 -4.45
C ARG A 326 -7.35 19.15 -4.95
N LEU A 327 -8.62 19.41 -5.19
CA LEU A 327 -9.56 18.44 -5.75
C LEU A 327 -10.52 19.13 -6.72
N PRO A 328 -10.22 19.11 -8.02
CA PRO A 328 -11.10 19.67 -9.02
C PRO A 328 -12.49 18.99 -9.02
N GLY A 329 -13.55 19.81 -9.07
CA GLY A 329 -14.93 19.32 -9.02
C GLY A 329 -15.33 18.38 -10.17
N ASP A 330 -14.69 18.48 -11.34
CA ASP A 330 -14.90 17.62 -12.50
C ASP A 330 -14.33 16.21 -12.29
N ILE A 331 -13.19 16.08 -11.61
CA ILE A 331 -12.62 14.79 -11.21
C ILE A 331 -13.56 14.05 -10.25
N LEU A 332 -14.19 14.78 -9.32
CA LEU A 332 -15.22 14.22 -8.44
C LEU A 332 -16.47 13.82 -9.23
N ASP A 333 -16.89 14.63 -10.21
CA ASP A 333 -18.01 14.31 -11.10
C ASP A 333 -17.76 13.01 -11.89
N GLN A 334 -16.52 12.72 -12.29
CA GLN A 334 -16.16 11.46 -12.96
C GLN A 334 -16.34 10.23 -12.06
N ASP A 335 -15.89 10.27 -10.80
CA ASP A 335 -16.12 9.16 -9.86
C ASP A 335 -17.62 8.95 -9.59
N ILE A 336 -18.39 10.04 -9.47
CA ILE A 336 -19.85 9.98 -9.31
C ILE A 336 -20.53 9.42 -10.56
N ALA A 337 -20.06 9.77 -11.76
CA ALA A 337 -20.61 9.28 -13.01
C ALA A 337 -20.48 7.76 -13.16
N VAL A 338 -19.38 7.18 -12.67
CA VAL A 338 -19.24 5.72 -12.61
C VAL A 338 -20.34 5.12 -11.73
N ILE A 339 -20.59 5.70 -10.55
CA ILE A 339 -21.62 5.20 -9.62
C ILE A 339 -23.02 5.31 -10.23
N THR A 340 -23.36 6.44 -10.87
CA THR A 340 -24.69 6.61 -11.49
C THR A 340 -24.85 5.75 -12.75
N SER A 341 -23.76 5.42 -13.46
CA SER A 341 -23.79 4.51 -14.61
C SER A 341 -24.18 3.07 -14.24
N LEU A 342 -24.13 2.71 -12.94
CA LEU A 342 -24.64 1.44 -12.41
C LEU A 342 -26.16 1.44 -12.15
N GLY A 343 -26.86 2.54 -12.48
CA GLY A 343 -28.29 2.68 -12.24
C GLY A 343 -28.65 3.28 -10.87
N VAL A 344 -27.68 3.82 -10.13
CA VAL A 344 -27.95 4.59 -8.91
C VAL A 344 -28.67 5.89 -9.26
N ASN A 345 -29.86 6.09 -8.71
CA ASN A 345 -30.62 7.33 -8.88
C ASN A 345 -30.27 8.33 -7.77
N ILE A 346 -29.97 9.58 -8.13
CA ILE A 346 -29.71 10.65 -7.16
C ILE A 346 -30.77 11.75 -7.31
N ILE A 347 -31.52 12.00 -6.24
CA ILE A 347 -32.52 13.06 -6.15
C ILE A 347 -31.92 14.22 -5.37
N TYR A 348 -31.56 15.27 -6.11
CA TYR A 348 -30.98 16.50 -5.55
C TYR A 348 -32.04 17.40 -4.90
N GLN A 349 -31.56 18.42 -4.19
CA GLN A 349 -32.39 19.46 -3.56
C GLN A 349 -33.52 18.90 -2.67
N THR A 350 -33.29 17.74 -2.05
CA THR A 350 -34.27 17.05 -1.21
C THR A 350 -33.71 16.87 0.19
N ARG A 351 -34.20 17.67 1.13
CA ARG A 351 -33.81 17.59 2.54
C ARG A 351 -34.78 16.69 3.29
N VAL A 352 -34.32 15.48 3.62
CA VAL A 352 -35.06 14.57 4.49
C VAL A 352 -35.28 15.19 5.88
N GLY A 353 -36.50 15.08 6.39
CA GLY A 353 -37.00 15.77 7.58
C GLY A 353 -37.73 17.10 7.27
N ARG A 354 -37.63 17.62 6.04
CA ARG A 354 -38.37 18.81 5.57
C ARG A 354 -39.23 18.51 4.35
N ASP A 355 -38.60 18.00 3.29
CA ASP A 355 -39.25 17.80 1.99
C ASP A 355 -39.84 16.39 1.87
N ILE A 356 -39.20 15.41 2.53
CA ILE A 356 -39.68 14.04 2.69
C ILE A 356 -39.42 13.58 4.14
N SER A 357 -40.34 12.82 4.73
CA SER A 357 -40.17 12.34 6.11
C SER A 357 -39.33 11.06 6.16
N LEU A 358 -38.61 10.84 7.26
CA LEU A 358 -37.89 9.59 7.47
C LEU A 358 -38.85 8.38 7.54
N GLN A 359 -40.06 8.59 8.09
CA GLN A 359 -41.09 7.56 8.16
C GLN A 359 -41.51 7.11 6.75
N GLN A 360 -41.72 8.06 5.83
CA GLN A 360 -42.07 7.73 4.46
C GLN A 360 -40.97 6.89 3.80
N LEU A 361 -39.69 7.25 3.97
CA LEU A 361 -38.58 6.44 3.44
C LEU A 361 -38.55 5.02 4.02
N HIS A 362 -38.91 4.87 5.29
CA HIS A 362 -38.98 3.56 5.94
C HIS A 362 -40.18 2.71 5.46
N GLU A 363 -41.26 3.35 5.00
CA GLU A 363 -42.43 2.67 4.42
C GLU A 363 -42.18 2.33 2.94
N ASP A 364 -41.49 3.20 2.20
CA ASP A 364 -41.28 3.10 0.76
C ASP A 364 -40.10 2.21 0.36
N PHE A 365 -39.14 1.92 1.25
CA PHE A 365 -37.92 1.18 0.95
C PHE A 365 -37.68 0.02 1.94
N ASP A 366 -36.97 -1.01 1.50
CA ASP A 366 -36.63 -2.18 2.34
C ASP A 366 -35.55 -1.83 3.39
N ALA A 367 -34.71 -0.85 3.09
CA ALA A 367 -33.69 -0.34 4.00
C ALA A 367 -33.41 1.15 3.75
N VAL A 368 -32.99 1.84 4.82
CA VAL A 368 -32.59 3.25 4.78
C VAL A 368 -31.21 3.41 5.43
N LEU A 369 -30.26 4.01 4.72
CA LEU A 369 -28.93 4.36 5.22
C LEU A 369 -28.83 5.88 5.44
N ILE A 370 -28.36 6.30 6.61
CA ILE A 370 -28.14 7.71 6.92
C ILE A 370 -26.64 8.04 6.79
N ALA A 371 -26.28 8.84 5.79
CA ALA A 371 -24.91 9.22 5.43
C ALA A 371 -24.73 10.75 5.32
N ILE A 372 -25.33 11.51 6.24
CA ILE A 372 -25.43 12.98 6.19
C ILE A 372 -24.14 13.75 6.55
N GLY A 373 -23.16 13.06 7.14
CA GLY A 373 -21.88 13.65 7.55
C GLY A 373 -21.99 14.72 8.65
N LEU A 374 -20.92 15.51 8.81
CA LEU A 374 -20.82 16.60 9.79
C LEU A 374 -20.51 17.92 9.06
N LYS A 375 -21.56 18.61 8.59
CA LYS A 375 -21.44 19.84 7.78
C LYS A 375 -21.38 21.14 8.61
N SER A 376 -21.52 21.08 9.93
CA SER A 376 -21.57 22.29 10.78
C SER A 376 -20.20 22.68 11.32
N GLY A 377 -19.79 23.92 11.07
CA GLY A 377 -18.57 24.49 11.66
C GLY A 377 -18.65 24.66 13.18
N ARG A 378 -17.51 24.53 13.87
CA ARG A 378 -17.39 24.71 15.33
C ARG A 378 -16.93 26.14 15.65
N SER A 379 -17.46 26.70 16.73
CA SER A 379 -16.98 27.96 17.32
C SER A 379 -15.88 27.68 18.33
N THR A 380 -14.92 28.61 18.44
CA THR A 380 -13.91 28.64 19.51
C THR A 380 -14.51 28.85 20.90
N ARG A 381 -15.72 29.42 20.99
CA ARG A 381 -16.44 29.71 22.25
C ARG A 381 -15.64 30.62 23.20
N ILE A 382 -14.84 31.52 22.63
CA ILE A 382 -14.12 32.58 23.37
C ILE A 382 -14.83 33.92 23.19
N PRO A 383 -14.63 34.91 24.07
CA PRO A 383 -15.18 36.25 23.90
C PRO A 383 -14.87 36.81 22.50
N GLY A 384 -15.89 37.33 21.81
CA GLY A 384 -15.77 37.86 20.45
C GLY A 384 -15.96 36.82 19.32
N SER A 385 -16.25 35.55 19.61
CA SER A 385 -16.47 34.52 18.59
C SER A 385 -17.73 34.73 17.72
N ASP A 386 -18.63 35.63 18.12
CA ASP A 386 -19.85 35.99 17.38
C ASP A 386 -19.67 37.26 16.53
N HIS A 387 -18.44 37.81 16.46
CA HIS A 387 -18.15 38.99 15.63
C HIS A 387 -18.41 38.68 14.13
N PRO A 388 -18.98 39.59 13.34
CA PRO A 388 -19.33 39.33 11.93
C PRO A 388 -18.16 38.90 11.03
N GLU A 389 -16.94 39.30 11.37
CA GLU A 389 -15.72 38.92 10.65
C GLU A 389 -15.16 37.55 11.07
N VAL A 390 -15.72 36.93 12.11
CA VAL A 390 -15.34 35.57 12.54
C VAL A 390 -16.13 34.56 11.71
N LEU A 391 -15.51 34.08 10.64
CA LEU A 391 -16.09 33.09 9.75
C LEU A 391 -15.71 31.67 10.19
N LYS A 392 -16.68 30.76 10.21
CA LYS A 392 -16.41 29.33 10.37
C LYS A 392 -15.80 28.79 9.09
N SER A 393 -14.80 27.92 9.20
CA SER A 393 -14.09 27.36 8.05
C SER A 393 -15.02 26.69 7.03
N VAL A 394 -15.95 25.85 7.48
CA VAL A 394 -16.89 25.14 6.60
C VAL A 394 -17.79 26.10 5.83
N ASP A 395 -18.24 27.19 6.47
CA ASP A 395 -19.11 28.17 5.83
C ASP A 395 -18.33 28.98 4.76
N LEU A 396 -17.10 29.37 5.09
CA LEU A 396 -16.21 30.08 4.15
C LEU A 396 -15.82 29.19 2.96
N LEU A 397 -15.41 27.94 3.21
CA LEU A 397 -15.02 27.00 2.16
C LEU A 397 -16.19 26.66 1.24
N ASN A 398 -17.40 26.50 1.78
CA ASN A 398 -18.59 26.31 0.98
C ASN A 398 -18.89 27.54 0.11
N ARG A 399 -18.73 28.76 0.66
CA ARG A 399 -18.88 30.01 -0.09
C ARG A 399 -17.88 30.11 -1.25
N ILE A 400 -16.62 29.74 -1.01
CA ILE A 400 -15.56 29.68 -2.04
C ILE A 400 -15.92 28.65 -3.11
N SER A 401 -16.29 27.43 -2.70
CA SER A 401 -16.67 26.34 -3.62
C SER A 401 -17.90 26.68 -4.47
N ALA A 402 -18.80 27.52 -3.94
CA ALA A 402 -19.97 28.04 -4.64
C ALA A 402 -19.67 29.26 -5.52
N ASN A 403 -18.40 29.67 -5.65
CA ASN A 403 -17.97 30.89 -6.36
C ASN A 403 -18.69 32.16 -5.89
N VAL A 404 -19.03 32.23 -4.61
CA VAL A 404 -19.66 33.41 -4.01
C VAL A 404 -18.54 34.31 -3.47
N GLY A 405 -18.29 35.43 -4.16
CA GLY A 405 -17.25 36.39 -3.75
C GLY A 405 -17.44 36.89 -2.32
N PHE A 406 -16.34 37.22 -1.63
CA PHE A 406 -16.28 37.82 -0.29
C PHE A 406 -15.17 38.86 -0.23
N ASP A 407 -15.26 39.78 0.74
CA ASP A 407 -14.22 40.80 0.92
C ASP A 407 -12.94 40.15 1.48
N ILE A 408 -11.84 40.26 0.73
CA ILE A 408 -10.55 39.69 1.11
C ILE A 408 -9.88 40.63 2.13
N PRO A 409 -9.63 40.20 3.37
CA PRO A 409 -8.99 41.04 4.36
C PRO A 409 -7.50 41.21 4.06
N GLN A 410 -6.91 42.34 4.46
CA GLN A 410 -5.46 42.54 4.38
C GLN A 410 -4.68 41.58 5.30
N THR A 411 -5.29 41.20 6.44
CA THR A 411 -4.71 40.29 7.42
C THR A 411 -5.77 39.29 7.87
N ALA A 412 -5.42 38.01 7.91
CA ALA A 412 -6.30 36.95 8.41
C ALA A 412 -5.59 36.11 9.47
N VAL A 413 -6.37 35.56 10.42
CA VAL A 413 -5.90 34.59 11.41
C VAL A 413 -6.72 33.31 11.22
N VAL A 414 -6.04 32.20 10.94
CA VAL A 414 -6.67 30.87 10.83
C VAL A 414 -6.42 30.11 12.13
N ILE A 415 -7.50 29.72 12.82
CA ILE A 415 -7.42 28.97 14.08
C ILE A 415 -7.67 27.49 13.78
N GLY A 416 -6.60 26.70 13.76
CA GLY A 416 -6.64 25.25 13.56
C GLY A 416 -5.34 24.72 12.98
N GLY A 417 -5.15 23.40 13.04
CA GLY A 417 -4.02 22.69 12.44
C GLY A 417 -4.47 21.49 11.60
N GLY A 418 -5.71 21.54 11.11
CA GLY A 418 -6.28 20.53 10.23
C GLY A 418 -5.87 20.71 8.78
N ASN A 419 -6.44 19.86 7.93
CA ASN A 419 -6.36 19.95 6.47
C ASN A 419 -7.04 21.20 5.90
#